data_AF-A0A0R1P1F4-F1
#
_entry.id   AF-A0A0R1P1F4-F1
#
_cell.length_a   1.000
_cell.length_b   1.000
_cell.length_c   1.000
_cell.angle_alpha   90.00
_cell.angle_beta   90.00
_cell.angle_gamma   90.00
#
_symmetry.space_group_name_H-M   'P 1'
#
loop_
_entity.id
_entity.type
_entity.pdbx_description
1 polymer ?
#
loop_
_entity_poly.entity_id
_entity_poly.type
_entity_poly.pdbx_seq_one_letter_code
_entity_poly.pdbx_strand_id
1 'polypeptide(L)'
;MIVVSSPDPGQLEFIDAGIIVHNMELAAENEGLAANYNMACLASLPKTVIPAGMTPCFAITLGHTKEKLTPRDLDIKRIPINWIKKD
;
A
#
# COMPACT_ATOMS: atom_id res chain seq x y z
N MET A 1 -8.59 -8.81 4.79
CA MET A 1 -8.37 -8.05 3.53
C MET A 1 -9.12 -6.74 3.64
N ILE A 2 -8.49 -5.66 3.22
CA ILE A 2 -9.06 -4.32 3.17
C ILE A 2 -9.05 -3.90 1.70
N VAL A 3 -10.15 -3.32 1.24
CA VAL A 3 -10.29 -2.79 -0.13
C VAL A 3 -10.49 -1.29 -0.03
N VAL A 4 -9.66 -0.53 -0.74
CA VAL A 4 -9.81 0.92 -0.89
C VAL A 4 -10.48 1.17 -2.23
N SER A 5 -11.56 1.94 -2.21
CA SER A 5 -12.43 2.16 -3.37
C SER A 5 -12.74 3.65 -3.52
N SER A 6 -13.03 4.07 -4.74
CA SER A 6 -13.40 5.45 -5.10
C SER A 6 -14.62 5.44 -6.02
N PRO A 7 -15.53 6.43 -5.97
CA PRO A 7 -16.75 6.43 -6.78
C PRO A 7 -16.47 6.57 -8.29
N ASP A 8 -15.46 7.36 -8.67
CA ASP A 8 -15.08 7.58 -10.07
C ASP A 8 -13.56 7.78 -10.16
N PRO A 9 -12.77 6.70 -10.07
CA PRO A 9 -11.32 6.84 -9.99
C PRO A 9 -10.70 7.21 -11.34
N GLY A 10 -10.09 8.39 -11.40
CA GLY A 10 -9.12 8.76 -12.41
C GLY A 10 -7.70 8.41 -11.98
N GLN A 11 -6.70 8.88 -12.73
CA GLN A 11 -5.30 8.58 -12.45
C GLN A 11 -4.85 9.06 -11.05
N LEU A 12 -5.33 10.21 -10.61
CA LEU A 12 -4.96 10.78 -9.30
C LEU A 12 -5.59 9.98 -8.16
N GLU A 13 -6.85 9.57 -8.29
CA GLU A 13 -7.52 8.76 -7.28
C GLU A 13 -6.86 7.39 -7.11
N PHE A 14 -6.33 6.80 -8.18
CA PHE A 14 -5.52 5.58 -8.08
C PHE A 14 -4.18 5.81 -7.37
N ILE A 15 -3.54 6.97 -7.57
CA ILE A 15 -2.31 7.35 -6.85
C ILE A 15 -2.63 7.54 -5.36
N ASP A 16 -3.67 8.30 -5.04
CA ASP A 16 -4.12 8.54 -3.66
C ASP A 16 -4.47 7.23 -2.95
N ALA A 17 -5.22 6.34 -3.62
CA ALA A 17 -5.52 5.01 -3.09
C ALA A 17 -4.24 4.20 -2.82
N GLY A 18 -3.26 4.26 -3.72
CA GLY A 18 -1.95 3.63 -3.54
C GLY A 18 -1.19 4.18 -2.33
N ILE A 19 -1.19 5.50 -2.13
CA ILE A 19 -0.57 6.17 -0.97
C ILE A 19 -1.24 5.73 0.32
N ILE A 20 -2.59 5.71 0.35
CA ILE A 20 -3.36 5.25 1.51
C ILE A 20 -2.98 3.81 1.88
N VAL A 21 -2.96 2.91 0.90
CA VAL A 21 -2.67 1.49 1.13
C VAL A 21 -1.22 1.29 1.55
N HIS A 22 -0.28 2.08 1.00
CA HIS A 22 1.12 2.04 1.42
C HIS A 22 1.29 2.50 2.86
N ASN A 23 0.60 3.55 3.29
CA ASN A 23 0.62 3.96 4.69
C ASN A 23 0.02 2.88 5.62
N MET A 24 -1.00 2.14 5.16
CA MET A 24 -1.54 0.99 5.91
C MET A 24 -0.51 -0.14 6.03
N GLU A 25 0.23 -0.45 4.97
CA GLU A 25 1.34 -1.42 5.02
C GLU A 25 2.38 -1.02 6.07
N LEU A 26 2.89 0.21 6.02
CA LEU A 26 3.91 0.70 6.95
C LEU A 26 3.42 0.67 8.40
N ALA A 27 2.16 1.05 8.63
CA ALA A 27 1.55 0.97 9.97
C ALA A 27 1.41 -0.49 10.44
N ALA A 28 1.02 -1.41 9.56
CA ALA A 28 0.92 -2.83 9.88
C ALA A 28 2.30 -3.43 10.21
N GLU A 29 3.34 -3.09 9.45
CA GLU A 29 4.72 -3.52 9.72
C GLU A 29 5.20 -3.02 11.09
N ASN A 30 4.88 -1.78 11.47
CA ASN A 30 5.22 -1.21 12.78
C ASN A 30 4.54 -1.95 13.94
N GLU A 31 3.37 -2.56 13.70
CA GLU A 31 2.64 -3.40 14.66
C GLU A 31 3.05 -4.90 14.57
N GLY A 32 4.06 -5.24 13.76
CA GLY A 32 4.55 -6.60 13.60
C GLY A 32 3.66 -7.51 12.74
N LEU A 33 2.80 -6.93 11.91
CA LEU A 33 1.97 -7.66 10.95
C LEU A 33 2.66 -7.73 9.58
N ALA A 34 2.45 -8.83 8.87
CA ALA A 34 2.77 -8.93 7.45
C ALA A 34 1.68 -8.25 6.61
N ALA A 35 2.09 -7.72 5.46
CA ALA A 35 1.23 -7.07 4.49
C ALA A 35 1.50 -7.58 3.07
N ASN A 36 0.45 -7.62 2.24
CA ASN A 36 0.57 -7.95 0.82
C ASN A 36 -0.48 -7.18 0.01
N TYR A 37 -0.01 -6.42 -1.00
CA TYR A 37 -0.87 -5.83 -2.01
C TYR A 37 -1.46 -6.92 -2.90
N ASN A 38 -2.76 -7.19 -2.77
CA ASN A 38 -3.45 -8.22 -3.53
C ASN A 38 -4.16 -7.63 -4.76
N MET A 39 -3.41 -6.97 -5.63
CA MET A 39 -4.00 -6.21 -6.74
C MET A 39 -4.66 -7.09 -7.81
N ALA A 40 -4.18 -8.32 -7.97
CA ALA A 40 -4.75 -9.26 -8.94
C ALA A 40 -6.20 -9.66 -8.62
N CYS A 41 -6.64 -9.54 -7.36
CA CYS A 41 -7.99 -9.95 -6.98
C CYS A 41 -9.06 -8.92 -7.33
N LEU A 42 -8.70 -7.66 -7.66
CA LEU A 42 -9.65 -6.54 -7.79
C LEU A 42 -10.79 -6.84 -8.78
N ALA A 43 -10.47 -7.40 -9.94
CA ALA A 43 -11.45 -7.75 -10.98
C ALA A 43 -12.39 -8.91 -10.57
N SER A 44 -11.99 -9.70 -9.57
CA SER A 44 -12.71 -10.88 -9.09
C SER A 44 -13.45 -10.61 -7.77
N LEU A 45 -13.38 -9.39 -7.23
CA LEU A 45 -14.08 -9.05 -6.00
C LEU A 45 -15.60 -9.15 -6.20
N PRO A 46 -16.33 -9.85 -5.31
CA PRO A 46 -17.78 -9.90 -5.38
C PRO A 46 -18.37 -8.48 -5.31
N LYS A 47 -19.27 -8.14 -6.23
CA LYS A 47 -19.91 -6.80 -6.23
C LYS A 47 -20.62 -6.47 -4.92
N THR A 48 -21.05 -7.49 -4.18
CA THR A 48 -21.73 -7.36 -2.89
C THR A 48 -20.82 -6.88 -1.75
N VAL A 49 -19.49 -7.00 -1.89
CA VAL A 49 -18.54 -6.52 -0.86
C VAL A 49 -18.02 -5.12 -1.14
N ILE A 50 -18.33 -4.56 -2.31
CA ILE A 50 -17.99 -3.19 -2.68
C ILE A 50 -19.22 -2.30 -2.44
N PRO A 51 -19.09 -1.17 -1.73
CA PRO A 51 -20.21 -0.26 -1.56
C PRO A 51 -20.80 0.19 -2.91
N ALA A 52 -22.12 0.39 -2.95
CA ALA A 52 -22.80 0.77 -4.18
C ALA A 52 -22.22 2.09 -4.75
N GLY A 53 -21.98 2.11 -6.07
CA GLY A 53 -21.39 3.26 -6.76
C GLY A 53 -19.88 3.43 -6.55
N MET A 54 -19.19 2.47 -5.94
CA MET A 54 -17.74 2.51 -5.77
C MET A 54 -17.04 1.54 -6.72
N THR A 55 -15.86 1.94 -7.19
CA THR A 55 -14.91 1.13 -7.94
C THR A 55 -13.75 0.74 -7.01
N PRO A 56 -13.39 -0.56 -6.90
CA PRO A 56 -12.23 -0.96 -6.10
C PRO A 56 -10.95 -0.48 -6.77
N CYS A 57 -10.12 0.25 -6.02
CA CYS A 57 -8.87 0.82 -6.51
C CYS A 57 -7.66 -0.01 -6.10
N PHE A 58 -7.63 -0.46 -4.85
CA PHE A 58 -6.53 -1.22 -4.26
C PHE A 58 -7.05 -2.25 -3.26
N ALA A 59 -6.32 -3.35 -3.09
CA ALA A 59 -6.60 -4.36 -2.08
C ALA A 59 -5.32 -4.73 -1.33
N ILE A 60 -5.42 -4.83 -0.01
CA ILE A 60 -4.33 -5.24 0.88
C ILE A 60 -4.79 -6.33 1.82
N THR A 61 -3.96 -7.34 2.00
CA THR A 61 -4.14 -8.36 3.03
C THR A 61 -3.11 -8.10 4.12
N LEU A 62 -3.58 -8.09 5.37
CA LEU A 62 -2.77 -7.94 6.58
C LEU A 62 -2.97 -9.17 7.45
N GLY A 63 -1.94 -9.56 8.20
CA GLY A 63 -2.09 -10.63 9.19
C GLY A 63 -0.79 -11.01 9.89
N HIS A 64 -0.94 -11.83 10.93
CA HIS A 64 0.21 -12.45 11.56
C HIS A 64 0.82 -13.49 10.63
N THR A 65 2.15 -13.57 10.66
CA THR A 65 2.91 -14.60 9.94
C THR A 65 3.84 -15.31 10.92
N LYS A 66 4.16 -16.57 10.62
CA LYS A 66 5.22 -17.32 11.32
C LYS A 66 6.59 -17.06 10.69
N GLU A 67 6.61 -16.50 9.49
CA GLU A 67 7.83 -16.12 8.79
C GLU A 67 8.48 -14.92 9.48
N LYS A 68 9.81 -14.91 9.54
CA LYS A 68 10.53 -13.77 10.09
C LYS A 68 10.43 -12.60 9.11
N LEU A 69 9.80 -11.50 9.55
CA LEU A 69 9.84 -10.24 8.81
C LEU A 69 11.30 -9.76 8.73
N THR A 70 11.82 -9.62 7.52
CA THR A 70 13.16 -9.07 7.28
C THR A 70 13.02 -7.57 7.02
N PRO A 71 13.61 -6.70 7.86
CA PRO A 71 13.66 -5.27 7.58
C PRO A 71 14.29 -5.02 6.21
N ARG A 72 13.78 -4.04 5.47
CA ARG A 72 14.35 -3.65 4.17
C ARG A 72 15.75 -3.05 4.39
N ASP A 73 16.70 -3.48 3.57
CA ASP A 73 18.01 -2.82 3.51
C ASP A 73 17.86 -1.51 2.72
N LEU A 74 17.85 -0.40 3.45
CA LEU A 74 17.73 0.94 2.88
C LEU A 74 19.12 1.46 2.55
N ASP A 75 19.53 1.34 1.27
CA ASP A 75 20.75 1.98 0.80
C ASP A 75 20.56 3.50 0.71
N ILE A 76 21.06 4.20 1.72
CA ILE A 76 21.06 5.66 1.84
C ILE A 76 21.83 6.36 0.70
N LYS A 77 22.62 5.63 -0.09
CA LYS A 77 23.38 6.17 -1.23
C LYS A 77 22.59 6.15 -2.54
N ARG A 78 21.36 5.61 -2.56
CA ARG A 78 20.48 5.64 -3.75
C ARG A 78 20.13 7.04 -4.22
N ILE A 79 20.08 8.00 -3.30
CA ILE A 79 19.89 9.42 -3.61
C ILE A 79 21.23 10.10 -3.36
N PRO A 80 21.97 10.51 -4.40
CA PRO A 80 23.24 11.19 -4.21
C PRO A 80 23.02 12.54 -3.51
N ILE A 81 23.60 12.69 -2.32
CA ILE A 81 23.56 13.94 -1.55
C ILE A 81 24.81 14.75 -1.87
N ASN A 82 24.64 15.89 -2.53
CA ASN A 82 25.69 16.89 -2.65
C ASN A 82 25.67 17.82 -1.43
N TRP A 83 26.57 17.58 -0.48
CA TRP A 83 26.77 18.48 0.65
C TRP A 83 27.47 19.76 0.16
N ILE A 84 26.73 20.86 0.04
CA ILE A 84 27.34 22.18 -0.16
C ILE A 84 27.97 22.59 1.18
N LYS A 85 29.30 22.64 1.23
CA LYS A 85 30.00 23.24 2.38
C LYS A 85 29.72 24.74 2.37
N LYS A 86 29.31 25.27 3.51
CA LYS A 86 29.20 26.71 3.74
C LYS A 86 30.58 27.16 4.23
N ASP A 87 31.29 27.93 3.41
CA ASP A 87 32.55 28.59 3.77
C ASP A 87 32.33 29.62 4.90
#